data_AF-W9HIR9-F1
#
_entry.id   AF-W9HIR9-F1
#
_cell.length_a   1.000
_cell.length_b   1.000
_cell.length_c   1.000
_cell.angle_alpha   90.00
_cell.angle_beta   90.00
_cell.angle_gamma   90.00
#
_symmetry.space_group_name_H-M   'P 1'
#
loop_
_entity.id
_entity.type
_entity.pdbx_description
1 polymer ?
#
loop_
_entity_poly.entity_id
_entity_poly.type
_entity_poly.pdbx_seq_one_letter_code
_entity_poly.pdbx_strand_id
1 'polypeptide(L)'
;MNELEKLYEDLLDILEERLIPITITGTSIVFYYKMKGDIGRYLVEFGSSENNSAINLAQDAYKTATDVAQVELDATHPLRLGADLNFFVFYYEIWIRPSVLAILSRKLSMMLLPKSSPCPKNACTTLQ
;
A
#
# COMPACT_ATOMS: atom_id res chain seq x y z
N MET A 1 1.45 21.62 -15.88
CA MET A 1 1.29 20.20 -16.25
C MET A 1 2.61 19.71 -16.81
N ASN A 2 3.33 18.91 -16.04
CA ASN A 2 4.60 18.31 -16.45
C ASN A 2 4.31 17.10 -17.36
N GLU A 3 5.21 16.77 -18.29
CA GLU A 3 5.06 15.64 -19.23
C GLU A 3 4.77 14.31 -18.51
N LEU A 4 5.32 14.16 -17.30
CA LEU A 4 5.10 13.03 -16.41
C LEU A 4 3.64 12.92 -15.91
N GLU A 5 2.98 14.05 -15.63
CA GLU A 5 1.60 14.08 -15.17
C GLU A 5 0.64 13.58 -16.27
N LYS A 6 0.86 14.04 -17.51
CA LYS A 6 0.11 13.56 -18.68
C LYS A 6 0.25 12.06 -18.89
N LEU A 7 1.48 11.54 -18.75
CA LEU A 7 1.73 10.11 -18.90
C LEU A 7 0.92 9.29 -17.88
N TYR A 8 0.82 9.78 -16.63
CA TYR A 8 0.03 9.11 -15.60
C TYR A 8 -1.47 9.23 -15.83
N GLU A 9 -1.95 10.36 -16.33
CA GLU A 9 -3.35 10.53 -16.77
C GLU A 9 -3.68 9.57 -17.93
N ASP A 10 -2.86 9.52 -18.98
CA ASP A 10 -3.07 8.60 -20.12
C ASP A 10 -3.07 7.12 -19.68
N LEU A 11 -2.19 6.76 -18.74
CA LEU A 11 -2.14 5.40 -18.19
C LEU A 11 -3.39 5.09 -17.36
N LEU A 12 -3.89 6.07 -16.62
CA LEU A 12 -5.11 5.94 -15.84
C LEU A 12 -6.32 5.71 -16.75
N ASP A 13 -6.43 6.46 -17.85
CA ASP A 13 -7.49 6.29 -18.85
C ASP A 13 -7.48 4.88 -19.45
N ILE A 14 -6.28 4.37 -19.80
CA ILE A 14 -6.13 2.99 -20.30
C ILE A 14 -6.62 1.97 -19.27
N LEU A 15 -6.30 2.17 -17.98
CA LEU A 15 -6.74 1.27 -16.92
C LEU A 15 -8.26 1.28 -16.78
N GLU A 16 -8.88 2.46 -16.73
CA GLU A 16 -10.32 2.60 -16.47
C GLU A 16 -11.18 2.20 -17.67
N GLU A 17 -10.80 2.61 -18.88
CA GLU A 17 -11.63 2.40 -20.06
C GLU A 17 -11.42 1.03 -20.70
N ARG A 18 -10.24 0.41 -20.52
CA ARG A 18 -9.86 -0.78 -21.28
C ARG A 18 -9.51 -1.99 -20.43
N LEU A 19 -8.70 -1.83 -19.39
CA LEU A 19 -8.13 -2.96 -18.67
C LEU A 19 -9.04 -3.45 -17.53
N ILE A 20 -9.53 -2.55 -16.68
CA ILE A 20 -10.43 -2.89 -15.57
C ILE A 20 -11.75 -3.52 -16.08
N PRO A 21 -12.43 -2.98 -17.12
CA PRO A 21 -13.72 -3.52 -17.57
C PRO A 21 -13.66 -4.95 -18.10
N ILE A 22 -12.49 -5.42 -18.56
CA ILE A 22 -12.30 -6.77 -19.08
C ILE A 22 -11.76 -7.75 -18.03
N THR A 23 -11.55 -7.31 -16.80
CA THR A 23 -11.10 -8.21 -15.71
C THR A 23 -12.20 -9.18 -15.32
N ILE A 24 -11.82 -10.44 -15.12
CA ILE A 24 -12.78 -11.52 -14.79
C ILE A 24 -12.37 -12.23 -13.50
N THR A 25 -11.06 -12.36 -13.26
CA THR A 25 -10.54 -13.08 -12.08
C THR A 25 -10.18 -12.11 -10.96
N GLY A 26 -10.35 -12.55 -9.71
CA GLY A 26 -9.89 -11.80 -8.54
C GLY A 26 -8.42 -11.36 -8.66
N THR A 27 -7.54 -12.25 -9.15
CA THR A 27 -6.13 -11.94 -9.45
C THR A 27 -5.97 -10.74 -10.39
N SER A 28 -6.71 -10.71 -11.51
CA SER A 28 -6.64 -9.60 -12.48
C SER A 28 -7.21 -8.30 -11.93
N ILE A 29 -8.32 -8.37 -11.20
CA ILE A 29 -8.95 -7.22 -10.54
C ILE A 29 -7.95 -6.60 -9.54
N VAL A 30 -7.39 -7.42 -8.64
CA VAL A 30 -6.41 -6.98 -7.64
C VAL A 30 -5.20 -6.33 -8.31
N PHE A 31 -4.68 -6.92 -9.39
CA PHE A 31 -3.53 -6.40 -10.10
C PHE A 31 -3.78 -5.00 -10.67
N TYR A 32 -4.89 -4.80 -11.41
CA TYR A 32 -5.15 -3.51 -12.06
C TYR A 32 -5.63 -2.43 -11.08
N TYR A 33 -6.41 -2.78 -10.07
CA TYR A 33 -6.78 -1.82 -9.03
C TYR A 33 -5.59 -1.41 -8.17
N LYS A 34 -4.67 -2.34 -7.87
CA LYS A 34 -3.39 -1.99 -7.22
C LYS A 34 -2.59 -1.02 -8.09
N MET A 35 -2.49 -1.28 -9.40
CA MET A 35 -1.80 -0.39 -10.33
C MET A 35 -2.43 1.01 -10.39
N LYS A 36 -3.76 1.09 -10.40
CA LYS A 36 -4.51 2.35 -10.29
C LYS A 36 -4.17 3.10 -8.99
N GLY A 37 -4.09 2.39 -7.87
CA GLY A 37 -3.65 2.94 -6.58
C GLY A 37 -2.22 3.49 -6.61
N ASP A 38 -1.29 2.75 -7.24
CA ASP A 38 0.10 3.16 -7.41
C ASP A 38 0.19 4.45 -8.25
N ILE A 39 -0.57 4.57 -9.35
CA ILE A 39 -0.63 5.79 -10.17
C ILE A 39 -1.17 6.97 -9.39
N GLY A 40 -2.27 6.80 -8.66
CA GLY A 40 -2.82 7.84 -7.79
C GLY A 40 -1.79 8.33 -6.76
N ARG A 41 -1.04 7.41 -6.14
CA ARG A 41 0.05 7.77 -5.22
C ARG A 41 1.13 8.62 -5.91
N TYR A 42 1.57 8.23 -7.11
CA TYR A 42 2.59 8.99 -7.86
C TYR A 42 2.08 10.36 -8.31
N LEU A 43 0.82 10.47 -8.71
CA LEU A 43 0.20 11.77 -9.01
C LEU A 43 0.20 12.71 -7.79
N VAL A 44 0.09 12.19 -6.57
CA VAL A 44 0.22 13.00 -5.35
C VAL A 44 1.67 13.36 -5.06
N GLU A 45 2.61 12.42 -5.23
CA GLU A 45 4.03 12.62 -4.95
C GLU A 45 4.69 13.63 -5.90
N PHE A 46 4.35 13.58 -7.18
CA PHE A 46 4.96 14.41 -8.23
C PHE A 46 4.07 15.57 -8.69
N GLY A 47 2.80 15.60 -8.26
CA GLY A 47 1.86 16.68 -8.55
C GLY A 47 1.99 17.86 -7.59
N SER A 48 1.14 18.89 -7.78
CA SER A 48 1.01 19.94 -6.77
C SER A 48 0.36 19.35 -5.51
N SER A 49 0.89 19.71 -4.35
CA SER A 49 0.66 19.10 -3.03
C SER A 49 -0.78 19.19 -2.45
N GLU A 50 -1.77 19.48 -3.29
CA GLU A 50 -3.19 19.67 -2.93
C GLU A 50 -4.15 18.86 -3.82
N ASN A 51 -3.66 17.82 -4.51
CA ASN A 51 -4.49 16.99 -5.38
C ASN A 51 -5.33 15.98 -4.57
N ASN A 52 -6.33 16.47 -3.84
CA ASN A 52 -7.28 15.65 -3.07
C ASN A 52 -7.96 14.60 -3.95
N SER A 53 -8.15 14.87 -5.25
CA SER A 53 -8.66 13.88 -6.22
C SER A 53 -7.73 12.68 -6.38
N ALA A 54 -6.41 12.91 -6.55
CA ALA A 54 -5.45 11.82 -6.67
C ALA A 54 -5.31 11.01 -5.37
N ILE A 55 -5.43 11.66 -4.21
CA ILE A 55 -5.47 10.98 -2.90
C ILE A 55 -6.70 10.06 -2.81
N ASN A 56 -7.90 10.57 -3.11
CA ASN A 56 -9.12 9.77 -3.06
C ASN A 56 -9.07 8.62 -4.07
N LEU A 57 -8.57 8.89 -5.29
CA LEU A 57 -8.38 7.86 -6.31
C LEU A 57 -7.48 6.73 -5.82
N ALA A 58 -6.33 7.06 -5.23
CA ALA A 58 -5.42 6.07 -4.67
C ALA A 58 -6.08 5.28 -3.54
N GLN A 59 -6.77 5.96 -2.63
CA GLN A 59 -7.47 5.34 -1.50
C GLN A 59 -8.53 4.34 -1.95
N ASP A 60 -9.42 4.74 -2.87
CA ASP A 60 -10.52 3.90 -3.35
C ASP A 60 -9.99 2.71 -4.15
N ALA A 61 -8.95 2.93 -4.96
CA ALA A 61 -8.34 1.87 -5.75
C ALA A 61 -7.64 0.83 -4.88
N TYR A 62 -6.85 1.26 -3.90
CA TYR A 62 -6.21 0.35 -2.96
C TYR A 62 -7.24 -0.41 -2.11
N LYS A 63 -8.26 0.28 -1.60
CA LYS A 63 -9.33 -0.37 -0.84
C LYS A 63 -10.00 -1.48 -1.66
N THR A 64 -10.34 -1.19 -2.91
CA THR A 64 -10.94 -2.18 -3.82
C THR A 64 -10.00 -3.37 -4.05
N ALA A 65 -8.71 -3.10 -4.31
CA ALA A 65 -7.71 -4.16 -4.48
C ALA A 65 -7.58 -5.04 -3.24
N THR A 66 -7.51 -4.46 -2.04
CA THR A 66 -7.39 -5.22 -0.79
C THR A 66 -8.66 -6.00 -0.45
N ASP A 67 -9.85 -5.42 -0.65
CA ASP A 67 -11.12 -6.09 -0.37
C ASP A 67 -11.27 -7.34 -1.26
N VAL A 68 -10.98 -7.22 -2.56
CA VAL A 68 -11.02 -8.36 -3.49
C VAL A 68 -9.92 -9.38 -3.16
N ALA A 69 -8.70 -8.93 -2.85
CA ALA A 69 -7.61 -9.83 -2.50
C ALA A 69 -7.89 -10.65 -1.23
N GLN A 70 -8.60 -10.08 -0.26
CA GLN A 70 -8.96 -10.78 0.97
C GLN A 70 -9.97 -11.91 0.75
N VAL A 71 -10.86 -11.75 -0.24
CA VAL A 71 -11.90 -12.72 -0.59
C VAL A 71 -11.38 -13.78 -1.55
N GLU A 72 -10.63 -13.36 -2.58
CA GLU A 72 -10.31 -14.21 -3.73
C GLU A 72 -8.91 -14.84 -3.67
N LEU A 73 -8.02 -14.36 -2.81
CA LEU A 73 -6.62 -14.80 -2.76
C LEU A 73 -6.20 -15.29 -1.37
N ASP A 74 -5.38 -16.34 -1.35
CA ASP A 74 -4.79 -16.86 -0.12
C ASP A 74 -3.98 -15.79 0.64
N ALA A 75 -3.93 -15.90 1.96
CA ALA A 75 -3.22 -14.94 2.81
C ALA A 75 -1.72 -14.79 2.49
N THR A 76 -1.11 -15.81 1.88
CA THR A 76 0.30 -15.81 1.46
C THR A 76 0.49 -15.43 -0.01
N HIS A 77 -0.58 -15.14 -0.74
CA HIS A 77 -0.51 -14.83 -2.16
C HIS A 77 0.24 -13.51 -2.39
N PRO A 78 1.26 -13.45 -3.28
CA PRO A 78 2.09 -12.25 -3.46
C PRO A 78 1.31 -10.99 -3.84
N LEU A 79 0.26 -11.10 -4.65
CA LEU A 79 -0.58 -9.94 -5.01
C LEU A 79 -1.37 -9.39 -3.82
N ARG A 80 -1.83 -10.25 -2.91
CA ARG A 80 -2.53 -9.82 -1.70
C ARG A 80 -1.56 -9.09 -0.77
N LEU A 81 -0.41 -9.70 -0.51
CA LEU A 81 0.66 -9.08 0.28
C LEU A 81 1.10 -7.74 -0.33
N GLY A 82 1.22 -7.67 -1.66
CA GLY A 82 1.58 -6.44 -2.37
C GLY A 82 0.50 -5.36 -2.33
N ALA A 83 -0.78 -5.73 -2.39
CA ALA A 83 -1.89 -4.80 -2.25
C ALA A 83 -1.96 -4.23 -0.82
N ASP A 84 -1.88 -5.11 0.19
CA ASP A 84 -1.88 -4.73 1.61
C ASP A 84 -0.68 -3.84 1.96
N LEU A 85 0.52 -4.19 1.50
CA LEU A 85 1.74 -3.40 1.72
C LEU A 85 1.66 -2.04 1.04
N ASN A 86 1.25 -1.97 -0.23
CA ASN A 86 1.20 -0.69 -0.94
C ASN A 86 0.11 0.22 -0.36
N PHE A 87 -1.04 -0.34 0.04
CA PHE A 87 -2.07 0.44 0.70
C PHE A 87 -1.59 0.97 2.07
N PHE A 88 -0.89 0.14 2.83
CA PHE A 88 -0.23 0.56 4.06
C PHE A 88 0.71 1.74 3.79
N VAL A 89 1.68 1.59 2.89
CA VAL A 89 2.64 2.66 2.52
C VAL A 89 1.91 3.94 2.13
N PHE A 90 0.89 3.87 1.26
CA PHE A 90 0.07 5.02 0.88
C PHE A 90 -0.60 5.70 2.09
N TYR A 91 -1.24 4.93 2.96
CA TYR A 91 -1.91 5.46 4.15
C TYR A 91 -0.93 6.20 5.06
N TYR A 92 0.32 5.75 5.09
CA TYR A 92 1.37 6.29 5.95
C TYR A 92 2.11 7.49 5.41
N GLU A 93 2.43 7.47 4.12
CA GLU A 93 3.23 8.53 3.49
C GLU A 93 2.37 9.67 2.97
N ILE A 94 1.14 9.37 2.54
CA ILE A 94 0.28 10.33 1.84
C ILE A 94 -0.92 10.76 2.70
N TRP A 95 -1.65 9.80 3.29
CA TRP A 95 -2.89 10.11 4.01
C TRP A 95 -2.63 10.66 5.42
N ILE A 96 -1.73 10.01 6.16
CA ILE A 96 -1.30 10.43 7.48
C ILE A 96 -0.17 11.44 7.31
N ARG A 97 -0.47 12.73 7.50
CA ARG A 97 0.57 13.78 7.56
C ARG A 97 1.71 13.37 8.52
N PRO A 98 2.98 13.75 8.24
CA PRO A 98 4.21 13.14 8.79
C PRO A 98 4.29 12.95 10.32
N SER A 99 3.53 13.72 11.11
CA SER A 99 3.53 13.66 12.58
C SER A 99 3.04 12.32 13.14
N VAL A 100 2.17 11.60 12.42
CA VAL A 100 1.57 10.35 12.91
C VAL A 100 2.28 9.11 12.33
N LEU A 101 3.03 9.26 11.22
CA LEU A 101 3.91 8.24 10.65
C LEU A 101 4.98 7.76 11.66
N ALA A 102 5.58 8.69 12.41
CA ALA A 102 6.61 8.36 13.40
C ALA A 102 6.11 7.44 14.52
N ILE A 103 4.82 7.53 14.88
CA ILE A 103 4.20 6.71 15.94
C ILE A 103 3.89 5.32 15.41
N LEU A 104 3.41 5.22 14.19
CA LEU A 104 2.95 3.97 13.61
C LEU A 104 4.08 3.13 13.01
N SER A 105 5.13 3.75 12.44
CA SER A 105 6.35 3.02 12.06
C SER A 105 6.99 2.32 13.27
N ARG A 106 6.96 2.94 14.47
CA ARG A 106 7.38 2.28 15.71
C ARG A 106 6.49 1.08 16.05
N LYS A 107 5.17 1.21 15.88
CA LYS A 107 4.21 0.13 16.18
C LYS A 107 4.30 -1.03 15.19
N LEU A 108 4.47 -0.76 13.89
CA LEU A 108 4.65 -1.78 12.86
C LEU A 108 5.99 -2.51 13.03
N SER A 109 7.06 -1.78 13.36
CA SER A 109 8.35 -2.39 13.70
C SER A 109 8.24 -3.35 14.89
N MET A 110 7.41 -3.03 15.89
CA MET A 110 7.11 -3.96 17.00
C MET A 110 6.26 -5.16 16.62
N MET A 111 5.51 -5.11 15.51
CA MET A 111 4.65 -6.21 15.03
C MET A 111 5.37 -7.12 14.02
N LEU A 112 6.27 -6.57 13.22
CA LEU A 112 7.03 -7.29 12.18
C LEU A 112 8.33 -7.91 12.70
N LEU A 113 8.87 -7.43 13.82
CA LEU A 113 9.95 -8.13 14.50
C LEU A 113 9.36 -9.34 15.24
N PRO A 114 9.89 -10.56 15.05
CA PRO A 114 9.45 -11.71 15.82
C PRO A 114 9.63 -11.36 17.30
N LYS A 115 8.60 -11.56 18.12
CA LYS A 115 8.74 -11.40 19.57
C LYS A 115 9.95 -12.21 20.00
N SER A 116 11.03 -11.53 20.36
CA SER A 116 12.20 -12.19 20.91
C SER A 116 11.71 -12.97 22.12
N SER A 117 11.88 -14.29 22.08
CA SER A 117 11.67 -15.16 23.22
C SER A 117 12.39 -14.55 24.43
N PRO A 118 11.79 -14.56 25.63
CA PRO A 118 12.44 -13.98 26.79
C PRO A 118 13.80 -14.64 27.01
N CYS A 119 14.83 -13.80 27.15
CA CYS A 119 16.19 -14.23 27.48
C CYS A 119 16.15 -15.10 28.76
N PRO A 120 16.76 -16.31 28.78
CA PRO A 120 16.78 -17.14 29.97
C PRO A 120 17.56 -16.43 31.07
N LYS A 121 16.93 -16.25 32.24
CA LYS A 121 17.41 -15.45 33.40
C LYS A 121 18.67 -15.99 34.10
N ASN A 122 19.45 -16.90 33.50
CA ASN A 122 20.46 -17.67 34.21
C ASN A 122 21.91 -17.47 33.71
N ALA A 123 22.19 -16.44 32.91
CA ALA A 123 23.53 -16.22 32.35
C ALA A 123 24.29 -15.01 32.93
N CYS A 124 23.97 -14.59 34.15
CA CYS A 124 24.83 -13.66 34.88
C CYS A 124 24.62 -13.85 36.38
N THR A 125 25.54 -14.56 37.03
CA THR A 125 26.22 -14.24 38.30
C THR A 125 26.70 -15.55 38.93
N THR A 126 28.01 -15.79 38.97
CA THR A 126 28.76 -16.20 40.17
C THR A 126 30.25 -16.13 39.79
N LEU A 127 30.82 -14.95 39.97
CA LEU A 127 32.19 -14.85 40.46
C LEU A 127 32.11 -15.13 41.96
N GLN A 128 32.60 -16.30 42.36
CA GLN A 128 33.36 -16.53 43.59
C GLN A 128 34.45 -17.53 43.26
#